data_AF-Q3SNL9-F1
#
_entry.id   AF-Q3SNL9-F1
#
_cell.length_a   1.000
_cell.length_b   1.000
_cell.length_c   1.000
_cell.angle_alpha   90.00
_cell.angle_beta   90.00
_cell.angle_gamma   90.00
#
_symmetry.space_group_name_H-M   'P 1'
#
loop_
_entity.id
_entity.type
_entity.pdbx_description
1 polymer ?
#
loop_
_entity_poly.entity_id
_entity_poly.type
_entity_poly.pdbx_seq_one_letter_code
_entity_poly.pdbx_strand_id
1 'polypeptide(L)'
;MEPGMAGNDYRGHAERFLAAALRHPECRGGRLISVDAGGSRIELDLNVEMPLAFKVDGASPNGVRVVETVNVRLWPSYPWSSPSFYLRMDFPRDLPHVQPGPVTEPPRPCLIDGNQREYFFQFGLVELGIFNLVHQLVLWLQRAAEGTLIHHGRGWEPTLRCDLNDVIALNAEACRAVVDRNGGYRVLKSTFFRSGGDGSLVDKQGTTWLDVIRGCGLHARDR
;
A
#
# COMPACT_ATOMS: atom_id res chain seq x y z
N MET A 1 -0.03 33.52 29.87
CA MET A 1 -0.85 32.36 30.27
C MET A 1 -0.94 31.48 29.05
N GLU A 2 0.03 30.57 28.89
CA GLU A 2 0.10 29.69 27.73
C GLU A 2 -0.97 28.60 27.84
N PRO A 3 -1.71 28.30 26.75
CA PRO A 3 -2.66 27.19 26.75
C PRO A 3 -1.86 25.88 26.82
N GLY A 4 -2.08 25.11 27.87
CA GLY A 4 -1.44 23.80 28.06
C GLY A 4 -1.76 22.87 26.90
N MET A 5 -0.74 22.53 26.08
CA MET A 5 -0.80 21.37 25.22
C MET A 5 -0.93 20.15 26.13
N ALA A 6 -2.10 19.49 26.11
CA ALA A 6 -2.23 18.15 26.63
C ALA A 6 -1.09 17.31 26.03
N GLY A 7 -0.17 16.83 26.87
CA GLY A 7 0.96 16.03 26.44
C GLY A 7 0.46 14.87 25.58
N ASN A 8 1.02 14.72 24.39
CA ASN A 8 0.57 13.71 23.45
C ASN A 8 0.87 12.32 24.05
N ASP A 9 -0.17 11.62 24.51
CA ASP A 9 -0.06 10.34 25.21
C ASP A 9 0.17 9.20 24.22
N TYR A 10 1.36 9.19 23.60
CA TYR A 10 1.74 8.21 22.58
C TYR A 10 1.68 6.77 23.10
N ARG A 11 2.01 6.57 24.38
CA ARG A 11 1.96 5.25 25.01
C ARG A 11 0.52 4.78 25.20
N GLY A 12 -0.35 5.60 25.78
CA GLY A 12 -1.75 5.21 25.95
C GLY A 12 -2.47 5.04 24.61
N HIS A 13 -2.13 5.81 23.59
CA HIS A 13 -2.61 5.56 22.22
C HIS A 13 -2.15 4.22 21.66
N ALA A 14 -0.89 3.85 21.89
CA ALA A 14 -0.35 2.56 21.45
C ALA A 14 -0.98 1.37 22.19
N GLU A 15 -1.21 1.51 23.49
CA GLU A 15 -1.85 0.48 24.31
C GLU A 15 -3.32 0.27 23.89
N ARG A 16 -4.05 1.36 23.64
CA ARG A 16 -5.42 1.29 23.07
C ARG A 16 -5.42 0.65 21.68
N PHE A 17 -4.46 1.01 20.82
CA PHE A 17 -4.31 0.38 19.51
C PHE A 17 -4.11 -1.14 19.64
N LEU A 18 -3.15 -1.55 20.48
CA LEU A 18 -2.83 -2.96 20.67
C LEU A 18 -4.03 -3.73 21.23
N ALA A 19 -4.72 -3.18 22.23
CA ALA A 19 -5.92 -3.78 22.79
C ALA A 19 -7.03 -3.97 21.74
N ALA A 20 -7.24 -3.00 20.84
CA ALA A 20 -8.22 -3.14 19.76
C ALA A 20 -7.79 -4.15 18.69
N ALA A 21 -6.50 -4.14 18.29
CA ALA A 21 -5.96 -5.05 17.30
C ALA A 21 -6.03 -6.52 17.76
N LEU A 22 -5.73 -6.78 19.05
CA LEU A 22 -5.81 -8.12 19.66
C LEU A 22 -7.23 -8.68 19.75
N ARG A 23 -8.27 -7.87 19.49
CA ARG A 23 -9.66 -8.37 19.38
C ARG A 23 -9.94 -9.01 18.03
N HIS A 24 -9.08 -8.82 17.02
CA HIS A 24 -9.23 -9.47 15.73
C HIS A 24 -8.85 -10.97 15.84
N PRO A 25 -9.70 -11.92 15.39
CA PRO A 25 -9.45 -13.36 15.57
C PRO A 25 -8.11 -13.84 14.99
N GLU A 26 -7.67 -13.23 13.90
CA GLU A 26 -6.40 -13.56 13.24
C GLU A 26 -5.18 -12.86 13.87
N CYS A 27 -5.36 -11.96 14.83
CA CYS A 27 -4.25 -11.33 15.56
C CYS A 27 -3.83 -12.24 16.72
N ARG A 28 -2.73 -12.98 16.54
CA ARG A 28 -2.23 -13.94 17.55
C ARG A 28 -1.49 -13.27 18.69
N GLY A 29 -0.96 -12.08 18.47
CA GLY A 29 -0.17 -11.36 19.44
C GLY A 29 0.26 -10.01 18.92
N GLY A 30 0.90 -9.25 19.80
CA GLY A 30 1.52 -8.00 19.45
C GLY A 30 2.18 -7.35 20.65
N ARG A 31 3.07 -6.39 20.38
CA ARG A 31 3.81 -5.69 21.42
C ARG A 31 4.18 -4.28 21.00
N LEU A 32 4.22 -3.38 21.98
CA LEU A 32 4.77 -2.03 21.81
C LEU A 32 6.30 -2.12 21.77
N ILE A 33 6.90 -1.63 20.68
CA ILE A 33 8.35 -1.66 20.43
C ILE A 33 9.03 -0.41 20.92
N SER A 34 8.51 0.76 20.55
CA SER A 34 9.07 2.04 20.95
C SER A 34 8.01 3.12 21.06
N VAL A 35 8.31 4.13 21.87
CA VAL A 35 7.57 5.38 22.00
C VAL A 35 8.59 6.50 22.03
N ASP A 36 8.49 7.43 21.09
CA ASP A 36 9.42 8.56 20.96
C ASP A 36 8.69 9.78 20.37
N ALA A 37 9.42 10.87 20.12
CA ALA A 37 8.83 12.09 19.55
C ALA A 37 8.24 11.89 18.15
N GLY A 38 8.66 10.85 17.43
CA GLY A 38 8.15 10.42 16.12
C GLY A 38 6.91 9.52 16.19
N GLY A 39 6.36 9.29 17.39
CA GLY A 39 5.16 8.51 17.66
C GLY A 39 5.46 7.16 18.31
N SER A 40 4.65 6.15 17.98
CA SER A 40 4.78 4.79 18.55
C SER A 40 4.98 3.75 17.46
N ARG A 41 5.75 2.71 17.77
CA ARG A 41 5.93 1.53 16.91
C ARG A 41 5.43 0.28 17.60
N ILE A 42 4.66 -0.52 16.90
CA ILE A 42 4.02 -1.75 17.42
C ILE A 42 4.31 -2.88 16.44
N GLU A 43 4.55 -4.08 16.95
CA GLU A 43 4.52 -5.30 16.15
C GLU A 43 3.20 -6.03 16.39
N LEU A 44 2.60 -6.57 15.33
CA LEU A 44 1.48 -7.51 15.40
C LEU A 44 1.88 -8.81 14.71
N ASP A 45 1.51 -9.94 15.31
CA ASP A 45 1.68 -11.26 14.72
C ASP A 45 0.32 -11.73 14.17
N LEU A 46 0.19 -11.75 12.85
CA LEU A 46 -1.06 -12.05 12.18
C LEU A 46 -1.03 -13.47 11.61
N ASN A 47 -2.01 -14.29 11.97
CA ASN A 47 -2.28 -15.54 11.29
C ASN A 47 -2.75 -15.26 9.87
N VAL A 48 -2.19 -15.99 8.90
CA VAL A 48 -2.59 -15.90 7.50
C VAL A 48 -3.24 -17.22 7.12
N GLU A 49 -4.55 -17.17 6.88
CA GLU A 49 -5.26 -18.32 6.32
C GLU A 49 -4.81 -18.56 4.88
N MET A 50 -4.47 -19.81 4.58
CA MET A 50 -3.93 -20.22 3.29
C MET A 50 -4.11 -21.73 3.09
N PRO A 51 -4.00 -22.25 1.86
CA PRO A 51 -4.08 -23.68 1.58
C PRO A 51 -3.17 -24.53 2.47
N LEU A 52 -3.62 -25.74 2.81
CA LEU A 52 -2.92 -26.64 3.74
C LEU A 52 -1.46 -26.92 3.32
N ALA A 53 -1.20 -27.08 2.02
CA ALA A 53 0.15 -27.30 1.51
C ALA A 53 1.11 -26.17 1.94
N PHE A 54 0.68 -24.91 1.83
CA PHE A 54 1.49 -23.75 2.21
C PHE A 54 1.67 -23.68 3.73
N LYS A 55 0.66 -24.11 4.50
CA LYS A 55 0.76 -24.20 5.96
C LYS A 55 1.83 -25.19 6.42
N VAL A 56 1.94 -26.33 5.74
CA VAL A 56 2.96 -27.35 6.04
C VAL A 56 4.36 -26.81 5.76
N ASP A 57 4.53 -26.05 4.68
CA ASP A 57 5.80 -25.44 4.31
C ASP A 57 6.13 -24.18 5.15
N GLY A 58 5.18 -23.70 5.96
CA GLY A 58 5.33 -22.52 6.81
C GLY A 58 5.23 -21.18 6.07
N ALA A 59 5.16 -21.20 4.74
CA ALA A 59 4.97 -20.04 3.89
C ALA A 59 4.31 -20.41 2.54
N SER A 60 3.70 -19.43 1.88
CA SER A 60 3.21 -19.56 0.52
C SER A 60 4.36 -19.48 -0.51
N PRO A 61 4.14 -19.94 -1.75
CA PRO A 61 5.07 -19.73 -2.86
C PRO A 61 5.38 -18.25 -3.13
N ASN A 62 4.48 -17.35 -2.73
CA ASN A 62 4.61 -15.90 -2.83
C ASN A 62 5.33 -15.29 -1.61
N GLY A 63 5.94 -16.12 -0.76
CA GLY A 63 6.72 -15.69 0.39
C GLY A 63 5.92 -15.19 1.59
N VAL A 64 4.60 -15.35 1.63
CA VAL A 64 3.80 -14.95 2.81
C VAL A 64 3.89 -16.05 3.88
N ARG A 65 4.25 -15.72 5.11
CA ARG A 65 4.38 -16.69 6.21
C ARG A 65 3.02 -17.02 6.82
N VAL A 66 2.88 -18.22 7.39
CA VAL A 66 1.65 -18.64 8.11
C VAL A 66 1.34 -17.72 9.28
N VAL A 67 2.37 -17.19 9.93
CA VAL A 67 2.26 -16.06 10.85
C VAL A 67 3.15 -14.95 10.32
N GLU A 68 2.55 -13.84 9.91
CA GLU A 68 3.26 -12.69 9.38
C GLU A 68 3.37 -11.61 10.46
N THR A 69 4.60 -11.28 10.84
CA THR A 69 4.87 -10.16 11.75
C THR A 69 4.86 -8.85 10.97
N VAL A 70 3.96 -7.95 11.33
CA VAL A 70 3.79 -6.64 10.69
C VAL A 70 4.13 -5.53 11.67
N ASN A 71 4.79 -4.49 11.16
CA ASN A 71 5.14 -3.30 11.91
C ASN A 71 4.07 -2.22 11.70
N VAL A 72 3.54 -1.69 12.79
CA VAL A 72 2.59 -0.59 12.79
C VAL A 72 3.27 0.66 13.31
N ARG A 73 3.11 1.77 12.58
CA ARG A 73 3.53 3.09 13.01
C ARG A 73 2.31 3.94 13.34
N LEU A 74 2.23 4.38 14.59
CA LEU A 74 1.33 5.45 15.01
C LEU A 74 2.10 6.77 14.91
N TRP A 75 1.67 7.65 14.02
CA TRP A 75 2.32 8.94 13.82
C TRP A 75 2.03 9.89 14.99
N PRO A 76 2.81 10.98 15.17
CA PRO A 76 2.56 11.95 16.23
C PRO A 76 1.14 12.54 16.23
N SER A 77 0.49 12.60 15.07
CA SER A 77 -0.88 13.09 14.93
C SER A 77 -1.96 12.04 15.21
N TYR A 78 -1.61 10.79 15.51
CA TYR A 78 -2.58 9.77 15.89
C TYR A 78 -3.28 10.19 17.20
N PRO A 79 -4.62 10.07 17.33
CA PRO A 79 -5.55 9.33 16.46
C PRO A 79 -6.18 10.16 15.34
N TRP A 80 -5.75 11.41 15.13
CA TRP A 80 -6.20 12.27 14.01
C TRP A 80 -5.53 11.95 12.67
N SER A 81 -4.62 10.97 12.66
CA SER A 81 -4.14 10.29 11.47
C SER A 81 -4.33 8.78 11.60
N SER A 82 -4.44 8.09 10.46
CA SER A 82 -4.49 6.63 10.44
C SER A 82 -3.13 6.01 10.72
N PRO A 83 -3.07 4.80 11.32
CA PRO A 83 -1.85 4.03 11.46
C PRO A 83 -1.27 3.64 10.09
N SER A 84 0.05 3.45 10.00
CA SER A 84 0.69 2.89 8.80
C SER A 84 1.19 1.48 9.08
N PHE A 85 0.96 0.55 8.16
CA PHE A 85 1.45 -0.83 8.24
C PHE A 85 2.65 -1.03 7.31
N TYR A 86 3.58 -1.86 7.78
CA TYR A 86 4.84 -2.19 7.12
C TYR A 86 5.07 -3.69 7.29
N LEU A 87 5.45 -4.37 6.21
CA LEU A 87 5.78 -5.79 6.21
C LEU A 87 7.25 -5.98 6.61
N ARG A 88 7.69 -7.22 6.80
CA ARG A 88 9.10 -7.53 7.03
C ARG A 88 10.00 -7.03 5.89
N MET A 89 11.25 -6.69 6.22
CA MET A 89 12.20 -6.10 5.26
C MET A 89 12.44 -6.95 3.99
N ASP A 90 12.43 -8.27 4.17
CA ASP A 90 12.64 -9.29 3.14
C ASP A 90 11.32 -9.79 2.51
N PHE A 91 10.20 -9.08 2.71
CA PHE A 91 8.93 -9.42 2.07
C PHE A 91 8.98 -9.14 0.55
N PRO A 92 8.45 -10.03 -0.30
CA PRO A 92 8.46 -9.85 -1.76
C PRO A 92 7.78 -8.56 -2.22
N ARG A 93 8.44 -7.83 -3.13
CA ARG A 93 7.99 -6.50 -3.61
C ARG A 93 7.37 -6.52 -5.00
N ASP A 94 7.42 -7.66 -5.66
CA ASP A 94 6.85 -7.93 -6.98
C ASP A 94 5.37 -8.32 -6.92
N LEU A 95 4.79 -8.37 -5.71
CA LEU A 95 3.36 -8.59 -5.52
C LEU A 95 2.55 -7.33 -5.85
N PRO A 96 1.34 -7.49 -6.41
CA PRO A 96 0.42 -6.38 -6.60
C PRO A 96 0.09 -5.65 -5.29
N HIS A 97 -0.38 -4.41 -5.38
CA HIS A 97 -0.81 -3.64 -4.21
C HIS A 97 0.25 -3.52 -3.10
N VAL A 98 1.54 -3.60 -3.47
CA VAL A 98 2.67 -3.14 -2.65
C VAL A 98 3.03 -1.72 -3.11
N GLN A 99 3.11 -0.78 -2.17
CA GLN A 99 3.44 0.60 -2.48
C GLN A 99 4.91 0.71 -2.93
N PRO A 100 5.21 1.57 -3.92
CA PRO A 100 6.58 1.86 -4.30
C PRO A 100 7.32 2.50 -3.12
N GLY A 101 8.58 2.12 -2.94
CA GLY A 101 9.41 2.68 -1.89
C GLY A 101 10.86 2.21 -2.00
N PRO A 102 11.78 2.82 -1.24
CA PRO A 102 13.18 2.41 -1.23
C PRO A 102 13.32 0.95 -0.79
N VAL A 103 14.29 0.23 -1.37
CA VAL A 103 14.63 -1.14 -0.93
C VAL A 103 15.17 -1.18 0.50
N THR A 104 15.62 -0.04 1.01
CA THR A 104 16.14 0.16 2.36
C THR A 104 15.04 0.35 3.42
N GLU A 105 13.77 0.49 3.01
CA GLU A 105 12.63 0.65 3.91
C GLU A 105 11.67 -0.53 3.77
N PRO A 106 11.02 -1.00 4.84
CA PRO A 106 10.14 -2.15 4.73
C PRO A 106 8.96 -1.86 3.79
N PRO A 107 8.52 -2.84 2.97
CA PRO A 107 7.47 -2.61 2.01
C PRO A 107 6.13 -2.35 2.71
N ARG A 108 5.30 -1.53 2.06
CA ARG A 108 3.99 -1.13 2.58
C ARG A 108 2.88 -1.72 1.73
N PRO A 109 1.90 -2.42 2.30
CA PRO A 109 0.75 -2.89 1.56
C PRO A 109 -0.24 -1.72 1.33
N CYS A 110 -0.90 -1.73 0.18
CA CYS A 110 -2.06 -0.90 -0.10
C CYS A 110 -3.31 -1.67 0.32
N LEU A 111 -3.92 -1.25 1.44
CA LEU A 111 -5.00 -2.01 2.08
C LEU A 111 -6.39 -1.73 1.51
N ILE A 112 -6.62 -0.52 1.03
CA ILE A 112 -7.93 -0.01 0.64
C ILE A 112 -7.83 0.53 -0.78
N ASP A 113 -8.82 0.20 -1.62
CA ASP A 113 -9.07 0.92 -2.87
C ASP A 113 -9.67 2.30 -2.54
N GLY A 114 -8.80 3.26 -2.26
CA GLY A 114 -9.15 4.62 -1.86
C GLY A 114 -8.27 5.17 -0.75
N ASN A 115 -8.78 6.17 -0.02
CA ASN A 115 -8.03 6.83 1.03
C ASN A 115 -8.13 6.04 2.35
N GLN A 116 -7.00 5.48 2.82
CA GLN A 116 -6.94 4.74 4.08
C GLN A 116 -7.38 5.59 5.30
N ARG A 117 -7.13 6.90 5.27
CA ARG A 117 -7.54 7.81 6.35
C ARG A 117 -9.06 7.95 6.41
N GLU A 118 -9.71 8.12 5.26
CA GLU A 118 -11.18 8.16 5.20
C GLU A 118 -11.76 6.82 5.66
N TYR A 119 -11.18 5.71 5.20
CA TYR A 119 -11.57 4.37 5.62
C TYR A 119 -11.46 4.21 7.15
N PHE A 120 -10.37 4.68 7.75
CA PHE A 120 -10.14 4.59 9.19
C PHE A 120 -11.19 5.37 9.99
N PHE A 121 -11.55 6.59 9.54
CA PHE A 121 -12.44 7.47 10.29
C PHE A 121 -13.94 7.20 10.09
N GLN A 122 -14.34 6.52 9.01
CA GLN A 122 -15.78 6.30 8.72
C GLN A 122 -16.51 5.49 9.79
N PHE A 123 -15.79 4.72 10.63
CA PHE A 123 -16.39 3.82 11.62
C PHE A 123 -16.81 4.51 12.93
N GLY A 124 -16.58 5.82 13.08
CA GLY A 124 -17.04 6.64 14.22
C GLY A 124 -16.28 6.41 15.54
N LEU A 125 -15.70 5.23 15.75
CA LEU A 125 -14.84 4.90 16.88
C LEU A 125 -13.44 4.50 16.41
N VAL A 126 -12.40 5.01 17.07
CA VAL A 126 -10.99 4.74 16.76
C VAL A 126 -10.71 3.24 16.80
N GLU A 127 -11.24 2.53 17.80
CA GLU A 127 -11.08 1.08 18.00
C GLU A 127 -11.70 0.27 16.85
N LEU A 128 -12.84 0.72 16.31
CA LEU A 128 -13.45 0.10 15.13
C LEU A 128 -12.63 0.37 13.88
N GLY A 129 -12.06 1.58 13.73
CA GLY A 129 -11.13 1.89 12.66
C GLY A 129 -9.88 1.01 12.69
N ILE A 130 -9.32 0.77 13.89
CA ILE A 130 -8.18 -0.14 14.09
C ILE A 130 -8.56 -1.56 13.67
N PHE A 131 -9.65 -2.08 14.21
CA PHE A 131 -10.11 -3.45 13.92
C PHE A 131 -10.29 -3.66 12.42
N ASN A 132 -10.95 -2.71 11.73
CA ASN A 132 -11.23 -2.83 10.31
C ASN A 132 -9.95 -2.68 9.45
N LEU A 133 -8.98 -1.84 9.83
CA LEU A 133 -7.70 -1.81 9.13
C LEU A 133 -6.90 -3.10 9.31
N VAL A 134 -6.88 -3.67 10.51
CA VAL A 134 -6.25 -4.98 10.76
C VAL A 134 -6.96 -6.05 9.94
N HIS A 135 -8.29 -6.01 9.85
CA HIS A 135 -9.06 -6.93 9.02
C HIS A 135 -8.68 -6.82 7.53
N GLN A 136 -8.52 -5.60 6.99
CA GLN A 136 -8.10 -5.40 5.61
C GLN A 136 -6.67 -5.89 5.37
N LEU A 137 -5.76 -5.71 6.32
CA LEU A 137 -4.41 -6.27 6.25
C LEU A 137 -4.41 -7.79 6.25
N VAL A 138 -5.24 -8.43 7.06
CA VAL A 138 -5.41 -9.89 7.06
C VAL A 138 -5.92 -10.38 5.71
N LEU A 139 -6.99 -9.77 5.16
CA LEU A 139 -7.50 -10.13 3.84
C LEU A 139 -6.46 -9.91 2.73
N TRP A 140 -5.68 -8.84 2.84
CA TRP A 140 -4.58 -8.55 1.92
C TRP A 140 -3.52 -9.65 1.98
N LEU A 141 -3.09 -10.07 3.17
CA LEU A 141 -2.10 -11.15 3.35
C LEU A 141 -2.60 -12.50 2.83
N GLN A 142 -3.87 -12.83 3.04
CA GLN A 142 -4.49 -14.06 2.51
C GLN A 142 -4.46 -14.06 0.97
N ARG A 143 -4.89 -12.94 0.35
CA ARG A 143 -4.85 -12.80 -1.11
C ARG A 143 -3.41 -12.78 -1.65
N ALA A 144 -2.47 -12.20 -0.92
CA ALA A 144 -1.05 -12.23 -1.25
C ALA A 144 -0.52 -13.67 -1.24
N ALA A 145 -0.90 -14.46 -0.23
CA ALA A 145 -0.51 -15.86 -0.11
C ALA A 145 -1.05 -16.70 -1.28
N GLU A 146 -2.27 -16.43 -1.73
CA GLU A 146 -2.93 -17.15 -2.83
C GLU A 146 -2.57 -16.62 -4.23
N GLY A 147 -1.95 -15.44 -4.32
CA GLY A 147 -1.68 -14.78 -5.61
C GLY A 147 -2.93 -14.16 -6.24
N THR A 148 -3.93 -13.80 -5.42
CA THR A 148 -5.25 -13.28 -5.84
C THR A 148 -5.44 -11.80 -5.49
N LEU A 149 -4.35 -11.07 -5.28
CA LEU A 149 -4.37 -9.62 -5.00
C LEU A 149 -4.95 -8.80 -6.16
N ILE A 150 -4.84 -9.28 -7.40
CA ILE A 150 -5.52 -8.70 -8.57
C ILE A 150 -6.72 -9.58 -8.93
N HIS A 151 -7.88 -8.96 -9.14
CA HIS A 151 -9.05 -9.61 -9.69
C HIS A 151 -9.04 -9.54 -11.22
N HIS A 152 -8.43 -10.53 -11.87
CA HIS A 152 -8.30 -10.60 -13.33
C HIS A 152 -9.64 -10.53 -14.11
N GLY A 153 -10.78 -10.81 -13.47
CA GLY A 153 -12.11 -10.74 -14.09
C GLY A 153 -12.77 -9.35 -14.11
N ARG A 154 -12.19 -8.33 -13.44
CA ARG A 154 -12.78 -6.98 -13.33
C ARG A 154 -12.11 -5.91 -14.20
N GLY A 155 -11.20 -6.31 -15.09
CA GLY A 155 -10.48 -5.39 -15.96
C GLY A 155 -9.20 -4.82 -15.31
N TRP A 156 -8.77 -3.65 -15.77
CA TRP A 156 -7.60 -2.95 -15.23
C TRP A 156 -7.92 -2.36 -13.84
N GLU A 157 -7.08 -2.63 -12.83
CA GLU A 157 -7.19 -2.04 -11.50
C GLU A 157 -6.29 -0.80 -11.38
N PRO A 158 -6.83 0.38 -11.00
CA PRO A 158 -6.01 1.56 -10.75
C PRO A 158 -5.06 1.32 -9.57
N THR A 159 -3.77 1.47 -9.81
CA THR A 159 -2.79 1.54 -8.71
C THR A 159 -2.74 2.98 -8.19
N LEU A 160 -3.25 3.20 -6.98
CA LEU A 160 -3.20 4.50 -6.32
C LEU A 160 -1.75 4.90 -6.01
N ARG A 161 -1.27 5.94 -6.70
CA ARG A 161 -0.02 6.64 -6.37
C ARG A 161 -0.36 7.94 -5.63
N CYS A 162 -0.86 7.82 -4.39
CA CYS A 162 -1.05 8.99 -3.53
C CYS A 162 0.29 9.70 -3.29
N ASP A 163 0.25 11.03 -3.26
CA ASP A 163 1.37 11.92 -2.93
C ASP A 163 2.57 11.88 -3.91
N LEU A 164 2.45 11.19 -5.06
CA LEU A 164 3.42 11.28 -6.15
C LEU A 164 3.03 12.43 -7.09
N ASN A 165 3.80 13.52 -7.10
CA ASN A 165 3.74 14.49 -8.19
C ASN A 165 4.48 13.90 -9.38
N ASP A 166 3.75 13.51 -10.42
CA ASP A 166 4.28 12.92 -11.65
C ASP A 166 3.85 13.75 -12.86
N VAL A 167 4.65 13.77 -13.92
CA VAL A 167 4.35 14.54 -15.14
C VAL A 167 4.19 13.59 -16.32
N ILE A 168 3.02 13.60 -16.95
CA ILE A 168 2.82 12.87 -18.20
C ILE A 168 3.24 13.78 -19.36
N ALA A 169 4.27 13.37 -20.12
CA ALA A 169 4.71 14.06 -21.33
C ALA A 169 4.26 13.28 -22.57
N LEU A 170 3.27 13.80 -23.28
CA LEU A 170 2.70 13.15 -24.47
C LEU A 170 2.77 14.08 -25.67
N ASN A 171 2.92 13.50 -26.87
CA ASN A 171 2.78 14.24 -28.11
C ASN A 171 1.29 14.59 -28.35
N ALA A 172 0.94 15.85 -28.13
CA ALA A 172 -0.44 16.32 -28.23
C ALA A 172 -1.05 16.14 -29.64
N GLU A 173 -0.25 16.28 -30.71
CA GLU A 173 -0.72 16.07 -32.08
C GLU A 173 -1.02 14.59 -32.34
N ALA A 174 -0.15 13.69 -31.89
CA ALA A 174 -0.34 12.25 -32.01
C ALA A 174 -1.60 11.78 -31.24
N CYS A 175 -1.87 12.36 -30.07
CA CYS A 175 -3.07 12.09 -29.28
C CYS A 175 -4.34 12.63 -29.95
N ARG A 176 -4.30 13.81 -30.58
CA ARG A 176 -5.45 14.32 -31.35
C ARG A 176 -5.73 13.47 -32.58
N ALA A 177 -4.69 12.99 -33.25
CA ALA A 177 -4.80 12.17 -34.46
C ALA A 177 -5.38 10.76 -34.22
N VAL A 178 -5.45 10.27 -32.97
CA VAL A 178 -6.12 8.99 -32.65
C VAL A 178 -7.61 9.15 -32.32
N VAL A 179 -8.12 10.37 -32.17
CA VAL A 179 -9.53 10.61 -31.86
C VAL A 179 -10.37 10.39 -33.12
N ASP A 180 -11.38 9.54 -33.01
CA ASP A 180 -12.36 9.31 -34.07
C ASP A 180 -13.79 9.59 -33.60
N ARG A 181 -14.73 9.60 -34.56
CA ARG A 181 -16.15 9.91 -34.31
C ARG A 181 -16.88 8.83 -33.51
N ASN A 182 -16.30 7.64 -33.37
CA ASN A 182 -16.89 6.52 -32.66
C ASN A 182 -16.61 6.59 -31.15
N GLY A 183 -15.69 7.45 -30.72
CA GLY A 183 -15.32 7.61 -29.32
C GLY A 183 -14.59 6.39 -28.74
N GLY A 184 -14.66 6.22 -27.42
CA GLY A 184 -14.02 5.11 -26.70
C GLY A 184 -12.65 5.47 -26.12
N TYR A 185 -11.80 4.45 -25.95
CA TYR A 185 -10.45 4.60 -25.41
C TYR A 185 -9.38 4.07 -26.36
N ARG A 186 -8.13 4.51 -26.15
CA ARG A 186 -6.94 3.97 -26.81
C ARG A 186 -5.89 3.68 -25.75
N VAL A 187 -5.29 2.51 -25.85
CA VAL A 187 -4.16 2.12 -25.00
C VAL A 187 -2.89 2.47 -25.73
N LEU A 188 -2.02 3.24 -25.10
CA LEU A 188 -0.76 3.66 -25.66
C LEU A 188 0.38 3.08 -24.82
N LYS A 189 1.41 2.56 -25.47
CA LYS A 189 2.61 2.09 -24.78
C LYS A 189 3.35 3.31 -24.23
N SER A 190 3.72 3.26 -22.96
CA SER A 190 4.49 4.31 -22.29
C SER A 190 5.83 3.79 -21.80
N THR A 191 6.81 4.69 -21.72
CA THR A 191 8.11 4.43 -21.09
C THR A 191 8.31 5.38 -19.93
N PHE A 192 8.85 4.87 -18.82
CA PHE A 192 9.21 5.68 -17.65
C PHE A 192 10.59 6.31 -17.86
N PHE A 193 10.67 7.63 -17.75
CA PHE A 193 11.91 8.38 -17.69
C PHE A 193 12.05 8.99 -16.30
N ARG A 194 13.25 8.94 -15.73
CA ARG A 194 13.54 9.58 -14.45
C ARG A 194 14.62 10.65 -14.66
N SER A 195 14.37 11.85 -14.17
CA SER A 195 15.35 12.95 -14.12
C SER A 195 15.63 13.30 -12.67
N GLY A 196 16.88 13.22 -12.24
CA GLY A 196 17.34 13.50 -10.87
C GLY A 196 18.74 12.93 -10.63
N GLY A 197 19.34 13.24 -9.48
CA GLY A 197 20.62 12.64 -9.10
C GLY A 197 20.49 11.13 -8.82
N ASP A 198 21.61 10.42 -8.88
CA ASP A 198 21.66 9.03 -8.43
C ASP A 198 21.19 8.94 -6.97
N GLY A 199 20.20 8.08 -6.71
CA GLY A 199 19.60 7.91 -5.39
C GLY A 199 18.49 8.91 -5.02
N SER A 200 18.15 9.90 -5.86
CA SER A 200 17.01 10.79 -5.60
C SER A 200 15.68 10.04 -5.43
N LEU A 201 14.83 10.47 -4.50
CA LEU A 201 13.48 9.92 -4.34
C LEU A 201 12.52 10.59 -5.34
N VAL A 202 11.58 9.80 -5.88
CA VAL A 202 10.52 10.31 -6.76
C VAL A 202 9.53 11.07 -5.88
N ASP A 203 9.58 12.41 -5.97
CA ASP A 203 8.75 13.43 -5.28
C ASP A 203 9.58 14.61 -4.76
N LYS A 204 10.79 14.38 -4.24
CA LYS A 204 11.60 15.41 -3.55
C LYS A 204 12.71 15.99 -4.40
N GLN A 205 13.25 15.21 -5.35
CA GLN A 205 14.39 15.60 -6.19
C GLN A 205 14.40 14.92 -7.57
N GLY A 206 13.47 13.99 -7.82
CA GLY A 206 13.35 13.27 -9.08
C GLY A 206 11.98 13.48 -9.72
N THR A 207 11.94 13.79 -11.01
CA THR A 207 10.71 13.82 -11.81
C THR A 207 10.63 12.53 -12.61
N THR A 208 9.46 11.89 -12.63
CA THR A 208 9.18 10.82 -13.57
C THR A 208 8.40 11.38 -14.75
N TRP A 209 8.64 10.81 -15.94
CA TRP A 209 7.90 11.13 -17.14
C TRP A 209 7.38 9.84 -17.76
N LEU A 210 6.15 9.87 -18.23
CA LEU A 210 5.60 8.87 -19.13
C LEU A 210 5.72 9.41 -20.55
N ASP A 211 6.67 8.91 -21.34
CA ASP A 211 6.72 9.19 -22.79
C ASP A 211 5.82 8.20 -23.52
N VAL A 212 4.99 8.73 -24.39
CA VAL A 212 4.03 7.95 -25.17
C VAL A 212 4.39 8.09 -26.64
N ILE A 213 5.33 7.26 -27.08
CA ILE A 213 5.68 7.15 -28.51
C ILE A 213 4.72 6.13 -29.15
N ARG A 214 4.09 6.51 -30.26
CA ARG A 214 3.39 5.55 -31.13
C ARG A 214 4.42 4.50 -31.58
N GLY A 215 4.35 3.31 -31.00
CA GLY A 215 4.97 2.13 -31.59
C GLY A 215 4.27 1.84 -32.91
N CYS A 216 4.90 2.22 -34.03
CA CYS A 216 4.52 1.69 -35.33
C CYS A 216 4.87 0.20 -35.33
N GLY A 217 3.87 -0.64 -35.06
CA GLY A 217 3.94 -2.08 -35.16
C GLY A 217 2.70 -2.57 -35.87
N LEU A 218 2.76 -2.57 -37.21
CA LEU A 218 1.88 -3.37 -38.05
C LEU A 218 2.01 -4.84 -37.62
N HIS A 219 1.03 -5.35 -36.90
CA HIS A 219 0.61 -6.73 -37.09
C HIS A 219 -0.82 -6.72 -37.63
N ALA A 220 -0.91 -6.52 -38.94
CA ALA A 220 -1.96 -7.14 -39.70
C ALA A 220 -1.77 -8.65 -39.54
N ARG A 221 -2.61 -9.28 -38.72
CA ARG A 221 -2.98 -10.68 -38.93
C ARG A 221 -4.28 -10.64 -39.69
N ASP A 222 -4.18 -10.77 -41.01
CA ASP A 222 -5.24 -11.30 -41.84
C ASP A 222 -4.72 -12.55 -42.54
N ARG A 223 -5.37 -13.67 -42.19
CA ARG A 223 -5.23 -15.06 -42.66
C ARG A 223 -4.12 -15.91 -42.04
#